data_AF-A0A3C0QU30-F1
#
_entry.id   AF-A0A3C0QU30-F1
#
_cell.length_a   1.000
_cell.length_b   1.000
_cell.length_c   1.000
_cell.angle_alpha   90.00
_cell.angle_beta   90.00
_cell.angle_gamma   90.00
#
_symmetry.space_group_name_H-M   'P 1'
#
loop_
_entity.id
_entity.type
_entity.pdbx_description
1 polymer ?
#
loop_
_entity_poly.entity_id
_entity_poly.type
_entity_poly.pdbx_seq_one_letter_code
_entity_poly.pdbx_strand_id
1 'polypeptide(L)'
;MKKPKILKLAFFLMLSIPVMFWGCEEQETFMEPGIIDMNHRIATMDRQIAQPGQIVTFTGTNLHEVFHIMLNTENVPITFTATRDSLRVLIPEGSPLGSVINMNIFFRGKGLATRAITLISPPVIQRVSPEAARPGTVITLMGRALHLTTRVFMGAQEITTFTRVSDQILRFTMPTGSTGGTIALHTATGSISESQAPLILGREILIHDFDGTSPFFANWSPNGNIQSPTVVPGMFPNNNFLSVEIADRATGWGGNMDFNTQNFPTDITTQDRNRQIIMAIDMRVSRNMNVNVMVFRDGGTVWGRTLPVTVDWQTIRMPFAEMGTGYGGGEPFGEVMLFHDLRGVKIQPPAQTANANFGQLVFFDNIRFIIPD
;
A
#
# COMPACT_ATOMS: atom_id res chain seq x y z
N MET A 1 -89.02 -36.41 7.90
CA MET A 1 -87.61 -36.10 8.26
C MET A 1 -87.10 -37.18 9.21
N LYS A 2 -85.84 -37.59 9.02
CA LYS A 2 -85.28 -38.92 9.34
C LYS A 2 -85.03 -39.16 10.84
N LYS A 3 -85.26 -40.42 11.27
CA LYS A 3 -84.92 -41.02 12.59
C LYS A 3 -83.39 -41.18 12.77
N PRO A 4 -82.82 -41.10 13.98
CA PRO A 4 -81.49 -41.61 14.27
C PRO A 4 -81.53 -43.10 14.66
N LYS A 5 -80.58 -43.88 14.15
CA LYS A 5 -80.34 -45.29 14.53
C LYS A 5 -79.10 -45.40 15.42
N ILE A 6 -79.24 -46.18 16.49
CA ILE A 6 -78.20 -46.73 17.36
C ILE A 6 -77.46 -47.84 16.60
N LEU A 7 -76.12 -47.93 16.66
CA LEU A 7 -75.40 -49.21 16.50
C LEU A 7 -73.99 -49.25 17.14
N LYS A 8 -73.95 -49.95 18.28
CA LYS A 8 -72.99 -50.93 18.80
C LYS A 8 -71.48 -50.81 18.51
N LEU A 9 -70.78 -50.65 19.63
CA LEU A 9 -69.42 -51.06 20.00
C LEU A 9 -69.07 -52.50 19.56
N ALA A 10 -67.90 -52.68 18.94
CA ALA A 10 -67.26 -53.98 18.77
C ALA A 10 -65.74 -53.86 18.99
N PHE A 11 -65.26 -54.77 19.82
CA PHE A 11 -63.94 -54.95 20.41
C PHE A 11 -62.96 -55.48 19.36
N PHE A 12 -61.78 -54.89 19.20
CA PHE A 12 -60.68 -55.51 18.44
C PHE A 12 -59.37 -55.49 19.25
N LEU A 13 -58.95 -56.70 19.59
CA LEU A 13 -57.74 -57.07 20.31
C LEU A 13 -56.54 -56.83 19.39
N MET A 14 -55.62 -55.92 19.75
CA MET A 14 -54.32 -55.77 19.07
C MET A 14 -53.22 -56.35 19.96
N LEU A 15 -52.68 -57.45 19.47
CA LEU A 15 -51.61 -58.25 20.03
C LEU A 15 -50.29 -57.47 20.06
N SER A 16 -49.64 -57.42 21.22
CA SER A 16 -48.29 -56.89 21.41
C SER A 16 -47.24 -57.74 20.69
N ILE A 17 -46.52 -57.16 19.73
CA ILE A 17 -45.29 -57.73 19.15
C ILE A 17 -44.12 -56.78 19.50
N PRO A 18 -43.09 -57.23 20.23
CA PRO A 18 -41.89 -56.42 20.43
C PRO A 18 -41.05 -56.49 19.15
N VAL A 19 -41.06 -55.42 18.36
CA VAL A 19 -40.11 -55.24 17.26
C VAL A 19 -38.79 -54.82 17.88
N MET A 20 -37.80 -55.71 17.85
CA MET A 20 -36.42 -55.37 18.21
C MET A 20 -35.91 -54.33 17.21
N PHE A 21 -35.68 -53.12 17.69
CA PHE A 21 -34.89 -52.12 16.96
C PHE A 21 -33.43 -52.56 16.99
N TRP A 22 -32.93 -53.11 15.89
CA TRP A 22 -31.53 -52.93 15.52
C TRP A 22 -31.47 -51.69 14.63
N GLY A 23 -31.35 -50.53 15.26
CA GLY A 23 -30.90 -49.32 14.58
C GLY A 23 -29.39 -49.29 14.62
N CYS A 24 -28.75 -49.65 13.52
CA CYS A 24 -27.39 -49.23 13.25
C CYS A 24 -27.47 -47.73 12.95
N GLU A 25 -26.91 -46.90 13.83
CA GLU A 25 -26.81 -45.46 13.59
C GLU A 25 -25.69 -45.24 12.57
N GLU A 26 -26.04 -45.28 11.27
CA GLU A 26 -25.15 -44.79 10.23
C GLU A 26 -25.08 -43.27 10.32
N GLN A 27 -23.86 -42.79 10.55
CA GLN A 27 -23.52 -41.38 10.62
C GLN A 27 -23.65 -40.80 9.19
N GLU A 28 -24.76 -40.12 8.91
CA GLU A 28 -25.03 -39.47 7.63
C GLU A 28 -23.98 -38.39 7.33
N THR A 29 -22.99 -38.71 6.48
CA THR A 29 -22.18 -37.70 5.80
C THR A 29 -22.82 -37.37 4.47
N PHE A 30 -23.58 -36.27 4.42
CA PHE A 30 -24.17 -35.77 3.18
C PHE A 30 -23.08 -35.24 2.24
N MET A 31 -22.49 -36.13 1.43
CA MET A 31 -21.87 -35.75 0.17
C MET A 31 -22.80 -36.15 -0.98
N GLU A 32 -22.94 -35.27 -1.97
CA GLU A 32 -23.71 -35.50 -3.20
C GLU A 32 -23.33 -36.85 -3.87
N PRO A 33 -24.25 -37.59 -4.52
CA PRO A 33 -23.98 -38.95 -4.97
C PRO A 33 -22.76 -39.06 -5.89
N GLY A 34 -21.69 -39.65 -5.37
CA GLY A 34 -20.51 -40.05 -6.14
C GLY A 34 -19.19 -39.32 -5.84
N ILE A 35 -19.13 -38.39 -4.89
CA ILE A 35 -17.83 -37.87 -4.39
C ILE A 35 -17.23 -38.88 -3.40
N ILE A 36 -15.96 -39.23 -3.59
CA ILE A 36 -15.24 -40.14 -2.68
C ILE A 36 -14.33 -39.31 -1.78
N ASP A 37 -14.49 -39.44 -0.46
CA ASP A 37 -13.61 -38.76 0.51
C ASP A 37 -12.18 -39.32 0.46
N MET A 38 -11.22 -38.46 0.13
CA MET A 38 -9.79 -38.74 0.04
C MET A 38 -8.97 -38.02 1.11
N ASN A 39 -9.59 -37.45 2.15
CA ASN A 39 -8.88 -36.74 3.21
C ASN A 39 -7.77 -37.57 3.88
N HIS A 40 -7.95 -38.89 3.98
CA HIS A 40 -6.95 -39.83 4.52
C HIS A 40 -5.66 -39.91 3.68
N ARG A 41 -5.68 -39.47 2.41
CA ARG A 41 -4.50 -39.48 1.54
C ARG A 41 -3.51 -38.36 1.83
N ILE A 42 -3.93 -37.32 2.53
CA ILE A 42 -3.08 -36.19 2.93
C ILE A 42 -2.68 -36.39 4.40
N ALA A 43 -1.42 -36.75 4.62
CA ALA A 43 -0.86 -36.98 5.95
C ALA A 43 -0.46 -35.67 6.64
N THR A 44 0.27 -34.79 5.94
CA THR A 44 0.71 -33.51 6.49
C THR A 44 0.58 -32.37 5.49
N MET A 45 0.59 -31.15 6.03
CA MET A 45 0.66 -29.89 5.31
C MET A 45 1.73 -29.05 6.01
N ASP A 46 2.73 -28.58 5.27
CA ASP A 46 3.91 -27.89 5.83
C ASP A 46 3.58 -26.55 6.50
N ARG A 47 2.55 -25.85 6.01
CA ARG A 47 2.09 -24.57 6.56
C ARG A 47 0.59 -24.43 6.46
N GLN A 48 -0.05 -23.95 7.52
CA GLN A 48 -1.48 -23.63 7.55
C GLN A 48 -1.77 -22.16 7.22
N ILE A 49 -0.75 -21.31 7.20
CA ILE A 49 -0.83 -19.90 6.83
C ILE A 49 0.13 -19.66 5.67
N ALA A 50 -0.37 -19.11 4.57
CA ALA A 50 0.41 -18.80 3.38
C ALA A 50 0.00 -17.47 2.76
N GLN A 51 0.76 -17.05 1.76
CA GLN A 51 0.52 -15.85 0.96
C GLN A 51 0.55 -16.20 -0.53
N PRO A 52 -0.04 -15.37 -1.39
CA PRO A 52 0.21 -15.44 -2.83
C PRO A 52 1.71 -15.54 -3.16
N GLY A 53 2.06 -16.36 -4.14
CA GLY A 53 3.43 -16.65 -4.56
C GLY A 53 4.16 -17.73 -3.73
N GLN A 54 3.64 -18.14 -2.57
CA GLN A 54 4.27 -19.20 -1.76
C GLN A 54 3.88 -20.60 -2.23
N ILE A 55 4.78 -21.56 -2.01
CA ILE A 55 4.52 -23.00 -2.22
C ILE A 55 4.08 -23.63 -0.90
N VAL A 56 2.91 -24.26 -0.91
CA VAL A 56 2.40 -25.12 0.16
C VAL A 56 2.67 -26.58 -0.22
N THR A 57 3.28 -27.33 0.68
CA THR A 57 3.66 -28.74 0.44
C THR A 57 2.84 -29.67 1.32
N PHE A 58 2.18 -30.63 0.68
CA PHE A 58 1.48 -31.72 1.34
C PHE A 58 2.28 -33.01 1.19
N THR A 59 2.33 -33.81 2.25
CA THR A 59 2.83 -35.19 2.16
C THR A 59 1.69 -36.17 2.36
N GLY A 60 1.81 -37.36 1.77
CA GLY A 60 0.71 -38.32 1.80
C GLY A 60 0.90 -39.54 0.92
N THR A 61 -0.21 -40.07 0.41
CA THR A 61 -0.24 -41.26 -0.44
C THR A 61 -1.04 -41.01 -1.71
N ASN A 62 -0.56 -41.58 -2.82
CA ASN A 62 -1.14 -41.47 -4.16
C ASN A 62 -1.45 -40.03 -4.59
N LEU A 63 -0.61 -39.05 -4.22
CA LEU A 63 -0.83 -37.63 -4.53
C LEU A 63 -0.67 -37.29 -6.03
N HIS A 64 0.08 -38.11 -6.79
CA HIS A 64 0.18 -38.02 -8.25
C HIS A 64 -1.16 -38.17 -9.00
N GLU A 65 -2.22 -38.64 -8.33
CA GLU A 65 -3.57 -38.70 -8.89
C GLU A 65 -4.33 -37.36 -8.80
N VAL A 66 -3.78 -36.35 -8.12
CA VAL A 66 -4.34 -35.00 -8.08
C VAL A 66 -4.27 -34.39 -9.48
N PHE A 67 -5.41 -33.89 -9.97
CA PHE A 67 -5.51 -33.29 -11.31
C PHE A 67 -6.07 -31.87 -11.29
N HIS A 68 -6.69 -31.44 -10.20
CA HIS A 68 -7.22 -30.07 -10.06
C HIS A 68 -7.20 -29.65 -8.59
N ILE A 69 -7.07 -28.35 -8.36
CA ILE A 69 -7.18 -27.74 -7.04
C ILE A 69 -8.02 -26.48 -7.17
N MET A 70 -8.89 -26.23 -6.20
CA MET A 70 -9.65 -24.98 -6.08
C MET A 70 -9.47 -24.36 -4.70
N LEU A 71 -9.52 -23.04 -4.61
CA LEU A 71 -9.59 -22.30 -3.36
C LEU A 71 -11.03 -21.83 -3.17
N ASN A 72 -11.66 -22.24 -2.07
CA ASN A 72 -13.11 -22.15 -1.88
C ASN A 72 -13.84 -22.74 -3.09
N THR A 73 -14.73 -21.97 -3.70
CA THR A 73 -15.45 -22.30 -4.92
C THR A 73 -14.88 -21.60 -6.15
N GLU A 74 -13.76 -20.88 -6.01
CA GLU A 74 -13.19 -20.11 -7.10
C GLU A 74 -12.34 -20.99 -8.01
N ASN A 75 -12.56 -20.86 -9.32
CA ASN A 75 -11.78 -21.55 -10.34
C ASN A 75 -10.58 -20.71 -10.76
N VAL A 76 -9.74 -20.34 -9.79
CA VAL A 76 -8.45 -19.68 -10.05
C VAL A 76 -7.49 -20.75 -10.60
N PRO A 77 -6.75 -20.50 -11.69
CA PRO A 77 -5.74 -21.44 -12.17
C PRO A 77 -4.65 -21.66 -11.12
N ILE A 78 -4.59 -22.87 -10.54
CA ILE A 78 -3.58 -23.24 -9.54
C ILE A 78 -2.51 -24.10 -10.20
N THR A 79 -1.26 -23.66 -10.10
CA THR A 79 -0.11 -24.45 -10.55
C THR A 79 0.36 -25.36 -9.42
N PHE A 80 0.53 -26.65 -9.70
CA PHE A 80 1.06 -27.61 -8.73
C PHE A 80 1.92 -28.68 -9.39
N THR A 81 2.75 -29.34 -8.60
CA THR A 81 3.50 -30.54 -8.99
C THR A 81 3.21 -31.65 -7.99
N ALA A 82 3.02 -32.88 -8.49
CA ALA A 82 2.62 -34.01 -7.67
C ALA A 82 3.48 -35.25 -7.98
N THR A 83 4.01 -35.87 -6.92
CA THR A 83 4.59 -37.22 -6.92
C THR A 83 3.67 -38.16 -6.17
N ARG A 84 4.06 -39.43 -5.99
CA ARG A 84 3.23 -40.39 -5.25
C ARG A 84 2.96 -39.95 -3.80
N ASP A 85 3.89 -39.25 -3.19
CA ASP A 85 3.94 -38.93 -1.76
C ASP A 85 4.05 -37.44 -1.44
N SER A 86 4.23 -36.57 -2.43
CA SER A 86 4.33 -35.11 -2.26
C SER A 86 3.45 -34.36 -3.26
N LEU A 87 2.75 -33.33 -2.80
CA LEU A 87 2.03 -32.37 -3.62
C LEU A 87 2.51 -30.96 -3.25
N ARG A 88 3.07 -30.23 -4.21
CA ARG A 88 3.54 -28.86 -4.05
C ARG A 88 2.65 -27.92 -4.83
N VAL A 89 1.95 -27.04 -4.13
CA VAL A 89 0.93 -26.14 -4.68
C VAL A 89 1.45 -24.70 -4.60
N LEU A 90 1.57 -24.01 -5.74
CA LEU A 90 1.87 -22.58 -5.76
C LEU A 90 0.57 -21.80 -5.57
N ILE A 91 0.48 -20.99 -4.51
CA ILE A 91 -0.67 -20.10 -4.27
C ILE A 91 -0.64 -18.99 -5.32
N PRO A 92 -1.64 -18.88 -6.22
CA PRO A 92 -1.63 -17.88 -7.29
C PRO A 92 -1.72 -16.45 -6.78
N GLU A 93 -1.19 -15.52 -7.57
CA GLU A 93 -1.51 -14.10 -7.43
C GLU A 93 -3.02 -13.87 -7.58
N GLY A 94 -3.60 -13.03 -6.74
CA GLY A 94 -5.05 -12.77 -6.72
C GLY A 94 -5.90 -13.84 -6.03
N SER A 95 -5.29 -14.82 -5.36
CA SER A 95 -6.03 -15.79 -4.52
C SER A 95 -6.91 -15.10 -3.47
N PRO A 96 -8.09 -15.67 -3.14
CA PRO A 96 -8.95 -15.12 -2.12
C PRO A 96 -8.21 -15.10 -0.77
N LEU A 97 -8.20 -13.93 -0.12
CA LEU A 97 -7.61 -13.77 1.21
C LEU A 97 -8.66 -14.08 2.29
N GLY A 98 -8.22 -14.64 3.41
CA GLY A 98 -9.11 -14.92 4.53
C GLY A 98 -8.53 -15.91 5.53
N SER A 99 -9.11 -15.91 6.73
CA SER A 99 -8.72 -16.80 7.83
C SER A 99 -9.02 -18.27 7.54
N VAL A 100 -10.06 -18.54 6.75
CA VAL A 100 -10.46 -19.91 6.36
C VAL A 100 -10.73 -19.93 4.86
N ILE A 101 -9.76 -20.44 4.11
CA ILE A 101 -9.89 -20.78 2.69
C ILE A 101 -9.89 -22.30 2.59
N ASN A 102 -10.92 -22.87 1.95
CA ASN A 102 -11.00 -24.31 1.72
C ASN A 102 -10.22 -24.67 0.47
N MET A 103 -9.06 -25.31 0.63
CA MET A 103 -8.31 -25.88 -0.49
C MET A 103 -8.89 -27.25 -0.84
N ASN A 104 -9.67 -27.28 -1.92
CA ASN A 104 -10.31 -28.47 -2.45
C ASN A 104 -9.35 -29.14 -3.45
N ILE A 105 -8.89 -30.34 -3.11
CA ILE A 105 -7.89 -31.10 -3.86
C ILE A 105 -8.59 -32.29 -4.54
N PHE A 106 -8.68 -32.25 -5.87
CA PHE A 106 -9.42 -33.23 -6.66
C PHE A 106 -8.50 -34.32 -7.19
N PHE A 107 -8.86 -35.56 -6.89
CA PHE A 107 -8.21 -36.78 -7.36
C PHE A 107 -9.01 -37.39 -8.50
N ARG A 108 -8.33 -38.07 -9.43
CA ARG A 108 -8.99 -38.85 -10.49
C ARG A 108 -10.03 -39.81 -9.89
N GLY A 109 -11.11 -40.08 -10.62
CA GLY A 109 -12.16 -40.99 -10.16
C GLY A 109 -13.10 -40.40 -9.10
N LYS A 110 -13.38 -39.09 -9.16
CA LYS A 110 -14.30 -38.36 -8.25
C LYS A 110 -13.82 -38.26 -6.79
N GLY A 111 -12.52 -38.40 -6.54
CA GLY A 111 -11.96 -38.25 -5.20
C GLY A 111 -11.80 -36.77 -4.82
N LEU A 112 -12.08 -36.43 -3.56
CA LEU A 112 -11.92 -35.08 -3.03
C LEU A 112 -11.28 -35.13 -1.64
N ALA A 113 -10.25 -34.32 -1.42
CA ALA A 113 -9.77 -33.99 -0.08
C ALA A 113 -9.89 -32.48 0.13
N THR A 114 -10.14 -32.06 1.37
CA THR A 114 -10.24 -30.64 1.72
C THR A 114 -9.28 -30.31 2.84
N ARG A 115 -8.53 -29.22 2.71
CA ARG A 115 -7.68 -28.67 3.78
C ARG A 115 -7.98 -27.20 3.95
N ALA A 116 -8.21 -26.78 5.19
CA ALA A 116 -8.32 -25.36 5.51
C ALA A 116 -6.92 -24.72 5.49
N ILE A 117 -6.82 -23.54 4.88
CA ILE A 117 -5.62 -22.72 4.87
C ILE A 117 -6.01 -21.26 5.12
N THR A 118 -5.19 -20.53 5.86
CA THR A 118 -5.30 -19.07 5.98
C THR A 118 -4.44 -18.42 4.91
N LEU A 119 -5.04 -17.59 4.06
CA LEU A 119 -4.31 -16.80 3.07
C LEU A 119 -4.30 -15.33 3.46
N ILE A 120 -3.12 -14.76 3.66
CA ILE A 120 -2.92 -13.35 4.02
C ILE A 120 -2.12 -12.62 2.94
N SER A 121 -2.35 -11.33 2.77
CA SER A 121 -1.49 -10.49 1.94
C SER A 121 -0.14 -10.29 2.63
N PRO A 122 0.98 -10.27 1.90
CA PRO A 122 2.21 -9.68 2.44
C PRO A 122 1.95 -8.23 2.88
N PRO A 123 2.71 -7.73 3.88
CA PRO A 123 2.78 -6.31 4.17
C PRO A 123 3.16 -5.53 2.91
N VAL A 124 2.65 -4.31 2.77
CA VAL A 124 3.08 -3.39 1.70
C VAL A 124 3.52 -2.10 2.35
N ILE A 125 4.77 -1.70 2.14
CA ILE A 125 5.28 -0.39 2.53
C ILE A 125 4.96 0.58 1.39
N GLN A 126 4.03 1.50 1.63
CA GLN A 126 3.65 2.52 0.65
C GLN A 126 4.47 3.80 0.82
N ARG A 127 4.86 4.14 2.06
CA ARG A 127 5.65 5.34 2.36
C ARG A 127 6.53 5.14 3.59
N VAL A 128 7.72 5.71 3.53
CA VAL A 128 8.67 5.84 4.65
C VAL A 128 8.79 7.33 4.94
N SER A 129 8.62 7.75 6.19
CA SER A 129 8.72 9.15 6.58
C SER A 129 9.41 9.30 7.94
N PRO A 130 10.43 10.15 8.07
CA PRO A 130 11.09 10.89 6.98
C PRO A 130 11.85 9.96 6.02
N GLU A 131 12.17 10.43 4.81
CA GLU A 131 13.02 9.72 3.83
C GLU A 131 14.52 9.86 4.13
N ALA A 132 14.90 10.93 4.82
CA ALA A 132 16.26 11.12 5.31
C ALA A 132 16.26 11.37 6.82
N ALA A 133 17.09 10.60 7.51
CA ALA A 133 17.14 10.61 8.97
C ALA A 133 18.55 10.35 9.49
N ARG A 134 18.81 10.89 10.68
CA ARG A 134 19.97 10.56 11.50
C ARG A 134 19.56 9.55 12.57
N PRO A 135 20.53 8.80 13.14
CA PRO A 135 20.28 7.99 14.32
C PRO A 135 19.54 8.76 15.44
N GLY A 136 18.57 8.10 16.06
CA GLY A 136 17.68 8.69 17.06
C GLY A 136 16.38 9.28 16.49
N THR A 137 16.27 9.49 15.18
CA THR A 137 15.02 9.93 14.54
C THR A 137 13.99 8.80 14.51
N VAL A 138 12.73 9.13 14.83
CA VAL A 138 11.61 8.20 14.68
C VAL A 138 11.20 8.11 13.21
N ILE A 139 11.26 6.90 12.67
CA ILE A 139 10.83 6.54 11.33
C ILE A 139 9.42 5.98 11.40
N THR A 140 8.53 6.47 10.55
CA THR A 140 7.17 5.99 10.36
C THR A 140 7.03 5.31 9.01
N LEU A 141 6.61 4.05 9.03
CA LEU A 141 6.20 3.29 7.86
C LEU A 141 4.69 3.35 7.74
N MET A 142 4.23 3.68 6.54
CA MET A 142 2.84 3.79 6.18
C MET A 142 2.53 2.77 5.08
N GLY A 143 1.49 1.97 5.26
CA GLY A 143 1.23 0.86 4.36
C GLY A 143 -0.02 0.05 4.64
N ARG A 144 0.02 -1.22 4.25
CA ARG A 144 -1.07 -2.18 4.45
C ARG A 144 -0.54 -3.44 5.14
N ALA A 145 -1.38 -4.04 5.98
CA ALA A 145 -1.09 -5.29 6.69
C ALA A 145 0.24 -5.26 7.48
N LEU A 146 0.64 -4.08 7.98
CA LEU A 146 1.87 -3.92 8.75
C LEU A 146 1.80 -4.60 10.13
N HIS A 147 0.59 -4.96 10.59
CA HIS A 147 0.43 -5.74 11.82
C HIS A 147 1.05 -7.14 11.74
N LEU A 148 1.23 -7.67 10.51
CA LEU A 148 1.83 -9.00 10.28
C LEU A 148 3.35 -9.02 10.47
N THR A 149 3.97 -7.85 10.58
CA THR A 149 5.42 -7.72 10.76
C THR A 149 5.86 -8.25 12.12
N THR A 150 6.79 -9.19 12.10
CA THR A 150 7.43 -9.77 13.29
C THR A 150 8.86 -9.29 13.48
N ARG A 151 9.58 -8.95 12.39
CA ARG A 151 10.92 -8.35 12.44
C ARG A 151 11.05 -7.25 11.40
N VAL A 152 11.86 -6.26 11.72
CA VAL A 152 12.16 -5.11 10.86
C VAL A 152 13.67 -5.03 10.68
N PHE A 153 14.13 -4.85 9.45
CA PHE A 153 15.52 -4.65 9.11
C PHE A 153 15.69 -3.33 8.37
N MET A 154 16.84 -2.68 8.56
CA MET A 154 17.31 -1.56 7.76
C MET A 154 18.68 -1.91 7.21
N GLY A 155 18.76 -2.16 5.90
CA GLY A 155 19.91 -2.83 5.31
C GLY A 155 20.13 -4.20 5.98
N ALA A 156 21.35 -4.45 6.46
CA ALA A 156 21.68 -5.67 7.20
C ALA A 156 21.38 -5.59 8.71
N GLN A 157 21.02 -4.41 9.23
CA GLN A 157 20.83 -4.19 10.66
C GLN A 157 19.39 -4.51 11.08
N GLU A 158 19.22 -5.42 12.05
CA GLU A 158 17.92 -5.66 12.67
C GLU A 158 17.53 -4.51 13.60
N ILE A 159 16.28 -4.06 13.49
CA ILE A 159 15.66 -3.07 14.36
C ILE A 159 15.03 -3.80 15.54
N THR A 160 15.68 -3.71 16.70
CA THR A 160 15.32 -4.49 17.89
C THR A 160 14.02 -4.05 18.55
N THR A 161 13.61 -2.80 18.37
CA THR A 161 12.38 -2.24 18.94
C THR A 161 11.60 -1.44 17.91
N PHE A 162 10.35 -1.82 17.69
CA PHE A 162 9.39 -1.08 16.88
C PHE A 162 7.99 -1.15 17.50
N THR A 163 7.14 -0.20 17.15
CA THR A 163 5.78 -0.07 17.64
C THR A 163 4.81 -0.18 16.47
N ARG A 164 3.85 -1.10 16.56
CA ARG A 164 2.70 -1.15 15.65
C ARG A 164 1.65 -0.19 16.18
N VAL A 165 1.41 0.89 15.48
CA VAL A 165 0.41 1.90 15.86
C VAL A 165 -0.96 1.49 15.34
N SER A 166 -1.03 0.91 14.14
CA SER A 166 -2.23 0.35 13.53
C SER A 166 -1.85 -0.69 12.46
N ASP A 167 -2.85 -1.27 11.78
CA ASP A 167 -2.65 -2.12 10.60
C ASP A 167 -1.88 -1.44 9.46
N GLN A 168 -1.88 -0.10 9.45
CA GLN A 168 -1.34 0.73 8.39
C GLN A 168 -0.10 1.51 8.81
N ILE A 169 0.23 1.56 10.11
CA ILE A 169 1.31 2.40 10.65
C ILE A 169 2.21 1.59 11.59
N LEU A 170 3.49 1.55 11.25
CA LEU A 170 4.56 0.99 12.09
C LEU A 170 5.63 2.06 12.31
N ARG A 171 6.13 2.18 13.54
CA ARG A 171 7.18 3.14 13.90
C ARG A 171 8.38 2.45 14.51
N PHE A 172 9.56 2.98 14.26
CA PHE A 172 10.78 2.58 14.97
C PHE A 172 11.76 3.75 15.05
N THR A 173 12.77 3.65 15.90
CA THR A 173 13.82 4.68 15.99
C THR A 173 15.04 4.22 15.20
N MET A 174 15.59 5.10 14.35
CA MET A 174 16.81 4.80 13.60
C MET A 174 17.97 4.50 14.57
N PRO A 175 18.59 3.31 14.53
CA PRO A 175 19.61 2.93 15.50
C PRO A 175 20.90 3.75 15.41
N THR A 176 21.61 3.88 16.53
CA THR A 176 22.97 4.45 16.59
C THR A 176 23.91 3.73 15.63
N GLY A 177 24.69 4.49 14.86
CA GLY A 177 25.64 3.94 13.87
C GLY A 177 25.01 3.48 12.55
N SER A 178 23.68 3.57 12.39
CA SER A 178 23.03 3.28 11.12
C SER A 178 23.39 4.33 10.06
N THR A 179 23.59 3.88 8.83
CA THR A 179 23.80 4.71 7.63
C THR A 179 22.57 4.74 6.72
N GLY A 180 21.41 4.31 7.21
CA GLY A 180 20.20 4.13 6.40
C GLY A 180 20.21 2.82 5.62
N GLY A 181 19.34 2.72 4.61
CA GLY A 181 19.20 1.54 3.76
C GLY A 181 17.75 1.15 3.51
N THR A 182 17.56 0.16 2.65
CA THR A 182 16.25 -0.45 2.38
C THR A 182 15.66 -1.00 3.66
N ILE A 183 14.39 -0.73 3.90
CA ILE A 183 13.66 -1.23 5.06
C ILE A 183 12.94 -2.50 4.65
N ALA A 184 13.21 -3.61 5.33
CA ALA A 184 12.58 -4.90 5.08
C ALA A 184 11.73 -5.34 6.27
N LEU A 185 10.50 -5.76 5.99
CA LEU A 185 9.55 -6.30 6.97
C LEU A 185 9.44 -7.80 6.79
N HIS A 186 9.75 -8.54 7.84
CA HIS A 186 9.59 -9.99 7.85
C HIS A 186 8.31 -10.36 8.60
N THR A 187 7.61 -11.37 8.12
CA THR A 187 6.41 -11.93 8.78
C THR A 187 6.69 -13.31 9.38
N ALA A 188 5.78 -13.80 10.23
CA ALA A 188 5.83 -15.17 10.75
C ALA A 188 5.72 -16.24 9.63
N THR A 189 5.11 -15.90 8.49
CA THR A 189 4.99 -16.80 7.32
C THR A 189 6.26 -16.85 6.46
N GLY A 190 7.31 -16.12 6.85
CA GLY A 190 8.57 -16.03 6.11
C GLY A 190 8.54 -15.07 4.91
N SER A 191 7.50 -14.25 4.78
CA SER A 191 7.44 -13.21 3.75
C SER A 191 8.36 -12.05 4.07
N ILE A 192 8.87 -11.40 3.02
CA ILE A 192 9.73 -10.23 3.09
C ILE A 192 9.14 -9.16 2.19
N SER A 193 8.87 -7.99 2.76
CA SER A 193 8.38 -6.81 2.04
C SER A 193 9.36 -5.66 2.21
N GLU A 194 9.75 -5.03 1.12
CA GLU A 194 10.76 -3.96 1.11
C GLU A 194 10.16 -2.58 0.82
N SER A 195 10.83 -1.53 1.32
CA SER A 195 10.53 -0.16 0.95
C SER A 195 10.92 0.11 -0.50
N GLN A 196 10.14 0.94 -1.21
CA GLN A 196 10.41 1.27 -2.62
C GLN A 196 11.74 2.01 -2.83
N ALA A 197 12.20 2.73 -1.81
CA ALA A 197 13.48 3.42 -1.80
C ALA A 197 14.18 3.19 -0.45
N PRO A 198 15.54 3.26 -0.41
CA PRO A 198 16.27 3.21 0.84
C PRO A 198 16.06 4.47 1.66
N LEU A 199 16.04 4.33 2.99
CA LEU A 199 16.16 5.48 3.89
C LEU A 199 17.56 6.07 3.76
N ILE A 200 17.66 7.38 3.60
CA ILE A 200 18.93 8.09 3.42
C ILE A 200 19.47 8.54 4.78
N LEU A 201 20.78 8.40 5.01
CA LEU A 201 21.42 9.07 6.14
C LEU A 201 21.41 10.58 5.90
N GLY A 202 20.75 11.35 6.76
CA GLY A 202 20.65 12.79 6.61
C GLY A 202 19.48 13.41 7.36
N ARG A 203 18.93 14.49 6.81
CA ARG A 203 17.82 15.24 7.39
C ARG A 203 16.74 15.46 6.34
N GLU A 204 15.50 15.15 6.68
CA GLU A 204 14.33 15.66 5.97
C GLU A 204 13.76 16.89 6.67
N ILE A 205 13.39 17.90 5.89
CA ILE A 205 12.62 19.05 6.33
C ILE A 205 11.27 19.00 5.62
N LEU A 206 10.25 18.55 6.34
CA LEU A 206 8.88 18.61 5.87
C LEU A 206 8.39 20.06 5.93
N ILE A 207 8.05 20.62 4.78
CA ILE A 207 7.38 21.92 4.68
C ILE A 207 5.91 21.75 4.97
N HIS A 208 5.20 20.88 4.26
CA HIS A 208 3.77 20.68 4.54
C HIS A 208 3.26 19.37 3.93
N ASP A 209 2.48 18.62 4.70
CA ASP A 209 1.72 17.44 4.27
C ASP A 209 0.20 17.65 4.38
N PHE A 210 -0.26 18.81 4.86
CA PHE A 210 -1.68 19.15 5.02
C PHE A 210 -2.44 18.30 6.04
N ASP A 211 -1.73 17.46 6.80
CA ASP A 211 -2.24 16.65 7.90
C ASP A 211 -1.85 17.19 9.29
N GLY A 212 -1.02 18.24 9.33
CA GLY A 212 -0.60 18.89 10.55
C GLY A 212 0.08 20.22 10.28
N THR A 213 0.82 20.69 11.28
CA THR A 213 1.60 21.94 11.18
C THR A 213 3.09 21.63 11.06
N SER A 214 3.80 22.40 10.25
CA SER A 214 5.26 22.39 10.21
C SER A 214 5.83 23.73 10.69
N PRO A 215 6.91 23.74 11.49
CA PRO A 215 7.59 24.98 11.86
C PRO A 215 8.31 25.64 10.68
N PHE A 216 8.44 24.93 9.55
CA PHE A 216 9.13 25.41 8.35
C PHE A 216 8.19 26.03 7.31
N PHE A 217 6.88 25.89 7.49
CA PHE A 217 5.87 26.49 6.62
C PHE A 217 5.38 27.80 7.20
N ALA A 218 5.34 28.85 6.37
CA ALA A 218 4.86 30.16 6.76
C ALA A 218 3.41 30.37 6.30
N ASN A 219 3.17 30.24 4.99
CA ASN A 219 1.86 30.38 4.36
C ASN A 219 1.94 29.93 2.89
N TRP A 220 0.80 29.89 2.22
CA TRP A 220 0.74 29.78 0.78
C TRP A 220 0.26 31.08 0.13
N SER A 221 0.69 31.33 -1.11
CA SER A 221 0.27 32.49 -1.90
C SER A 221 -0.08 32.07 -3.33
N PRO A 222 -1.38 31.99 -3.68
CA PRO A 222 -1.82 31.82 -5.07
C PRO A 222 -1.71 33.15 -5.83
N ASN A 223 -1.18 33.14 -7.05
CA ASN A 223 -0.97 34.33 -7.86
C ASN A 223 -1.45 34.14 -9.30
N GLY A 224 -1.82 35.24 -9.97
CA GLY A 224 -2.25 35.23 -11.36
C GLY A 224 -3.54 34.43 -11.55
N ASN A 225 -3.57 33.57 -12.57
CA ASN A 225 -4.66 32.65 -12.90
C ASN A 225 -4.77 31.42 -11.98
N ILE A 226 -4.35 31.55 -10.72
CA ILE A 226 -4.47 30.51 -9.69
C ILE A 226 -5.48 30.98 -8.64
N GLN A 227 -6.42 30.09 -8.31
CA GLN A 227 -7.42 30.32 -7.29
C GLN A 227 -6.89 30.04 -5.88
N SER A 228 -7.58 30.58 -4.87
CA SER A 228 -7.34 30.21 -3.47
C SER A 228 -7.39 28.69 -3.28
N PRO A 229 -6.39 28.10 -2.63
CA PRO A 229 -6.30 26.66 -2.46
C PRO A 229 -7.32 26.17 -1.44
N THR A 230 -7.69 24.89 -1.53
CA THR A 230 -8.54 24.19 -0.55
C THR A 230 -7.85 22.92 -0.10
N VAL A 231 -7.84 22.64 1.20
CA VAL A 231 -7.40 21.35 1.73
C VAL A 231 -8.55 20.35 1.58
N VAL A 232 -8.29 19.22 0.94
CA VAL A 232 -9.28 18.20 0.59
C VAL A 232 -8.88 16.87 1.24
N PRO A 233 -9.81 16.13 1.86
CA PRO A 233 -9.52 14.81 2.39
C PRO A 233 -9.28 13.80 1.26
N GLY A 234 -8.31 12.93 1.47
CA GLY A 234 -7.91 11.87 0.57
C GLY A 234 -7.79 10.52 1.26
N MET A 235 -7.37 9.53 0.49
CA MET A 235 -7.10 8.20 1.00
C MET A 235 -5.70 8.13 1.58
N PHE A 236 -5.54 7.28 2.60
CA PHE A 236 -4.23 6.87 3.09
C PHE A 236 -3.34 6.33 1.93
N PRO A 237 -2.04 6.65 1.87
CA PRO A 237 -1.23 7.33 2.89
C PRO A 237 -1.19 8.86 2.79
N ASN A 238 -1.83 9.46 1.78
CA ASN A 238 -1.82 10.91 1.57
C ASN A 238 -2.74 11.66 2.52
N ASN A 239 -3.85 11.03 2.96
CA ASN A 239 -4.89 11.68 3.77
C ASN A 239 -5.24 13.06 3.20
N ASN A 240 -5.14 14.16 3.96
CA ASN A 240 -5.45 15.48 3.43
C ASN A 240 -4.36 15.95 2.46
N PHE A 241 -4.78 16.61 1.38
CA PHE A 241 -3.86 17.23 0.43
C PHE A 241 -4.42 18.57 -0.05
N LEU A 242 -3.58 19.39 -0.67
CA LEU A 242 -4.01 20.68 -1.21
C LEU A 242 -4.51 20.54 -2.64
N SER A 243 -5.65 21.15 -2.93
CA SER A 243 -6.23 21.27 -4.27
C SER A 243 -6.25 22.73 -4.70
N VAL A 244 -5.83 22.98 -5.94
CA VAL A 244 -5.74 24.32 -6.51
C VAL A 244 -6.32 24.33 -7.92
N GLU A 245 -7.21 25.28 -8.20
CA GLU A 245 -7.79 25.46 -9.52
C GLU A 245 -7.01 26.48 -10.36
N ILE A 246 -6.77 26.13 -11.62
CA ILE A 246 -6.32 27.07 -12.64
C ILE A 246 -7.56 27.79 -13.17
N ALA A 247 -7.75 29.04 -12.77
CA ALA A 247 -8.95 29.82 -13.09
C ALA A 247 -8.62 30.95 -14.06
N ASP A 248 -9.54 31.26 -14.98
CA ASP A 248 -9.41 32.47 -15.79
C ASP A 248 -9.74 33.69 -14.92
N ARG A 249 -8.70 34.40 -14.50
CA ARG A 249 -8.80 35.62 -13.69
C ARG A 249 -8.50 36.87 -14.52
N ALA A 250 -8.52 36.75 -15.85
CA ALA A 250 -8.21 37.80 -16.80
C ALA A 250 -6.83 38.46 -16.55
N THR A 251 -5.86 37.70 -16.01
CA THR A 251 -4.49 38.19 -15.84
C THR A 251 -3.71 38.01 -17.15
N GLY A 252 -2.96 39.05 -17.56
CA GLY A 252 -2.15 39.02 -18.78
C GLY A 252 -0.89 38.14 -18.70
N TRP A 253 -0.57 37.63 -17.52
CA TRP A 253 0.47 36.66 -17.26
C TRP A 253 -0.17 35.40 -16.66
N GLY A 254 0.53 34.26 -16.66
CA GLY A 254 0.00 32.95 -16.22
C GLY A 254 -0.39 32.91 -14.73
N GLY A 255 0.15 31.97 -13.97
CA GLY A 255 -0.15 31.90 -12.55
C GLY A 255 0.69 30.86 -11.82
N ASN A 256 0.92 31.09 -10.53
CA ASN A 256 1.75 30.22 -9.70
C ASN A 256 1.18 30.08 -8.29
N MET A 257 1.51 28.94 -7.68
CA MET A 257 1.27 28.64 -6.30
C MET A 257 2.61 28.66 -5.55
N ASP A 258 2.73 29.58 -4.59
CA ASP A 258 3.93 29.72 -3.76
C ASP A 258 3.68 29.10 -2.38
N PHE A 259 4.60 28.27 -1.93
CA PHE A 259 4.65 27.72 -0.58
C PHE A 259 5.79 28.42 0.16
N ASN A 260 5.44 29.47 0.90
CA ASN A 260 6.40 30.27 1.64
C ASN A 260 6.91 29.51 2.86
N THR A 261 8.20 29.64 3.10
CA THR A 261 8.93 28.91 4.14
C THR A 261 9.54 29.85 5.15
N GLN A 262 9.87 29.31 6.33
CA GLN A 262 10.47 30.04 7.44
C GLN A 262 11.38 29.11 8.26
N ASN A 263 12.21 29.70 9.12
CA ASN A 263 13.02 28.96 10.11
C ASN A 263 13.96 27.91 9.49
N PHE A 264 14.49 28.17 8.30
CA PHE A 264 15.40 27.23 7.65
C PHE A 264 16.74 27.12 8.40
N PRO A 265 17.34 25.93 8.45
CA PRO A 265 18.63 25.72 9.09
C PRO A 265 19.74 26.57 8.46
N THR A 266 20.61 27.12 9.30
CA THR A 266 21.75 27.95 8.89
C THR A 266 23.06 27.17 8.81
N ASP A 267 23.02 25.85 9.06
CA ASP A 267 24.18 24.95 9.09
C ASP A 267 24.65 24.51 7.69
N ILE A 268 23.87 24.76 6.64
CA ILE A 268 24.25 24.53 5.24
C ILE A 268 24.81 25.82 4.65
N THR A 269 26.14 25.95 4.65
CA THR A 269 26.82 27.23 4.35
C THR A 269 27.65 27.23 3.05
N THR A 270 27.75 26.10 2.36
CA THR A 270 28.57 25.95 1.14
C THR A 270 27.74 25.46 -0.03
N GLN A 271 28.09 25.86 -1.26
CA GLN A 271 27.40 25.38 -2.45
C GLN A 271 27.52 23.88 -2.68
N ASP A 272 28.64 23.26 -2.31
CA ASP A 272 28.79 21.81 -2.48
C ASP A 272 27.80 21.02 -1.61
N ARG A 273 27.57 21.47 -0.37
CA ARG A 273 26.49 20.91 0.47
C ARG A 273 25.10 21.24 -0.07
N ASN A 274 24.91 22.44 -0.60
CA ASN A 274 23.63 22.87 -1.14
C ASN A 274 23.21 22.04 -2.37
N ARG A 275 24.15 21.66 -3.24
CA ARG A 275 23.91 20.82 -4.43
C ARG A 275 23.40 19.42 -4.11
N GLN A 276 23.67 18.91 -2.91
CA GLN A 276 23.21 17.59 -2.47
C GLN A 276 21.73 17.59 -2.05
N ILE A 277 21.13 18.77 -1.86
CA ILE A 277 19.74 18.90 -1.43
C ILE A 277 18.81 18.48 -2.57
N ILE A 278 17.78 17.73 -2.21
CA ILE A 278 16.70 17.35 -3.12
C ILE A 278 15.42 17.96 -2.59
N MET A 279 14.79 18.84 -3.37
CA MET A 279 13.40 19.24 -3.11
C MET A 279 12.49 18.13 -3.65
N ALA A 280 11.58 17.64 -2.83
CA ALA A 280 10.60 16.65 -3.22
C ALA A 280 9.17 17.16 -2.92
N ILE A 281 8.25 16.87 -3.82
CA ILE A 281 6.84 17.20 -3.68
C ILE A 281 6.00 16.11 -4.32
N ASP A 282 4.98 15.65 -3.62
CA ASP A 282 4.02 14.72 -4.20
C ASP A 282 2.99 15.55 -4.96
N MET A 283 2.77 15.22 -6.24
CA MET A 283 1.91 15.99 -7.12
C MET A 283 1.09 15.08 -8.03
N ARG A 284 -0.10 15.57 -8.39
CA ARG A 284 -0.86 15.11 -9.55
C ARG A 284 -1.67 16.26 -10.13
N VAL A 285 -2.20 16.08 -11.33
CA VAL A 285 -3.03 17.05 -12.03
C VAL A 285 -4.34 16.41 -12.52
N SER A 286 -5.41 17.17 -12.72
CA SER A 286 -6.63 16.61 -13.33
C SER A 286 -6.47 16.26 -14.80
N ARG A 287 -5.42 16.80 -15.45
CA ARG A 287 -5.06 16.55 -16.84
C ARG A 287 -3.56 16.68 -17.03
N ASN A 288 -2.94 15.71 -17.70
CA ASN A 288 -1.51 15.70 -17.95
C ASN A 288 -1.02 17.05 -18.53
N MET A 289 0.00 17.62 -17.90
CA MET A 289 0.58 18.91 -18.29
C MET A 289 2.03 19.03 -17.84
N ASN A 290 2.79 19.89 -18.51
CA ASN A 290 4.15 20.21 -18.12
C ASN A 290 4.13 21.38 -17.12
N VAL A 291 4.61 21.16 -15.90
CA VAL A 291 4.57 22.11 -14.79
C VAL A 291 5.97 22.58 -14.46
N ASN A 292 6.16 23.89 -14.27
CA ASN A 292 7.40 24.41 -13.73
C ASN A 292 7.42 24.21 -12.21
N VAL A 293 8.41 23.48 -11.72
CA VAL A 293 8.61 23.20 -10.30
C VAL A 293 9.92 23.85 -9.89
N MET A 294 9.86 24.77 -8.94
CA MET A 294 10.96 25.67 -8.61
C MET A 294 11.11 25.90 -7.11
N VAL A 295 12.29 26.37 -6.71
CA VAL A 295 12.53 27.05 -5.44
C VAL A 295 12.80 28.54 -5.72
N PHE A 296 12.59 29.39 -4.72
CA PHE A 296 12.75 30.84 -4.91
C PHE A 296 13.37 31.56 -3.71
N ARG A 297 14.06 32.66 -4.02
CA ARG A 297 14.57 33.63 -3.03
C ARG A 297 13.60 34.77 -2.78
N ASP A 298 12.93 35.21 -3.82
CA ASP A 298 11.99 36.32 -3.79
C ASP A 298 11.02 36.17 -4.96
N GLY A 299 10.16 37.17 -5.18
CA GLY A 299 9.13 37.13 -6.21
C GLY A 299 9.65 36.96 -7.66
N GLY A 300 10.93 37.25 -7.93
CA GLY A 300 11.51 37.19 -9.28
C GLY A 300 12.67 36.20 -9.45
N THR A 301 13.34 35.82 -8.36
CA THR A 301 14.54 34.98 -8.40
C THR A 301 14.21 33.54 -8.07
N VAL A 302 14.20 32.70 -9.11
CA VAL A 302 13.76 31.30 -9.09
C VAL A 302 14.80 30.37 -9.70
N TRP A 303 14.78 29.12 -9.25
CA TRP A 303 15.53 28.01 -9.84
C TRP A 303 14.62 26.79 -9.93
N GLY A 304 14.64 26.09 -11.05
CA GLY A 304 13.81 24.89 -11.19
C GLY A 304 13.94 24.23 -12.54
N ARG A 305 12.87 23.54 -12.96
CA ARG A 305 12.74 22.84 -14.24
C ARG A 305 11.26 22.69 -14.60
N THR A 306 10.99 22.54 -15.88
CA THR A 306 9.68 22.08 -16.39
C THR A 306 9.66 20.55 -16.43
N LEU A 307 8.65 19.93 -15.82
CA LEU A 307 8.50 18.48 -15.77
C LEU A 307 7.08 18.04 -16.16
N PRO A 308 6.91 16.87 -16.79
CA PRO A 308 5.59 16.31 -17.03
C PRO A 308 4.94 15.88 -15.71
N VAL A 309 3.71 16.32 -15.47
CA VAL A 309 2.87 15.90 -14.34
C VAL A 309 1.65 15.15 -14.84
N THR A 310 1.39 13.99 -14.26
CA THR A 310 0.32 13.07 -14.66
C THR A 310 -0.91 13.12 -13.76
N VAL A 311 -1.97 12.43 -14.18
CA VAL A 311 -3.20 12.26 -13.36
C VAL A 311 -3.02 11.39 -12.12
N ASP A 312 -2.00 10.54 -12.11
CA ASP A 312 -1.63 9.72 -10.97
C ASP A 312 -0.68 10.48 -10.03
N TRP A 313 -0.78 10.18 -8.73
CA TRP A 313 0.15 10.69 -7.72
C TRP A 313 1.57 10.22 -8.02
N GLN A 314 2.51 11.16 -7.98
CA GLN A 314 3.93 10.90 -8.14
C GLN A 314 4.74 11.87 -7.26
N THR A 315 5.88 11.39 -6.77
CA THR A 315 6.86 12.26 -6.12
C THR A 315 7.76 12.88 -7.19
N ILE A 316 7.62 14.18 -7.39
CA ILE A 316 8.56 14.98 -8.18
C ILE A 316 9.80 15.23 -7.32
N ARG A 317 10.97 14.76 -7.80
CA ARG A 317 12.26 14.98 -7.15
C ARG A 317 13.09 15.95 -7.97
N MET A 318 13.59 16.97 -7.30
CA MET A 318 14.36 18.06 -7.91
C MET A 318 15.67 18.25 -7.13
N PRO A 319 16.75 17.57 -7.53
CA PRO A 319 18.08 17.83 -6.98
C PRO A 319 18.48 19.26 -7.30
N PHE A 320 19.00 19.99 -6.31
CA PHE A 320 19.47 21.36 -6.51
C PHE A 320 20.57 21.44 -7.58
N ALA A 321 21.43 20.42 -7.66
CA ALA A 321 22.44 20.27 -8.70
C ALA A 321 21.87 20.31 -10.14
N GLU A 322 20.60 19.96 -10.33
CA GLU A 322 19.93 19.88 -11.63
C GLU A 322 19.00 21.07 -11.89
N MET A 323 18.89 22.03 -10.96
CA MET A 323 18.04 23.20 -11.15
C MET A 323 18.79 24.31 -11.87
N GLY A 324 18.20 24.80 -12.96
CA GLY A 324 18.67 25.98 -13.69
C GLY A 324 18.03 27.26 -13.16
N THR A 325 18.64 28.41 -13.43
CA THR A 325 18.11 29.73 -13.11
C THR A 325 16.82 30.04 -13.88
N GLY A 326 16.03 30.98 -13.36
CA GLY A 326 14.76 31.38 -13.97
C GLY A 326 13.72 30.26 -13.89
N TYR A 327 12.91 30.14 -14.93
CA TYR A 327 11.86 29.12 -15.04
C TYR A 327 12.40 27.73 -15.42
N GLY A 328 13.70 27.50 -15.17
CA GLY A 328 14.34 26.19 -15.24
C GLY A 328 15.07 25.85 -16.54
N GLY A 329 15.33 26.85 -17.38
CA GLY A 329 16.15 26.72 -18.58
C GLY A 329 17.43 27.56 -18.58
N GLY A 330 17.70 28.31 -17.50
CA GLY A 330 18.85 29.20 -17.42
C GLY A 330 20.07 28.54 -16.77
N GLU A 331 21.26 28.91 -17.26
CA GLU A 331 22.55 28.56 -16.67
C GLU A 331 22.95 29.54 -15.53
N PRO A 332 23.90 29.19 -14.65
CA PRO A 332 24.48 27.86 -14.47
C PRO A 332 23.54 26.93 -13.68
N PHE A 333 23.49 25.65 -14.06
CA PHE A 333 22.82 24.62 -13.26
C PHE A 333 23.55 24.35 -11.95
N GLY A 334 22.80 24.04 -10.88
CA GLY A 334 23.38 23.66 -9.60
C GLY A 334 23.86 24.82 -8.73
N GLU A 335 23.72 26.06 -9.20
CA GLU A 335 23.98 27.27 -8.43
C GLU A 335 22.69 27.85 -7.84
N VAL A 336 21.93 26.99 -7.17
CA VAL A 336 20.78 27.44 -6.36
C VAL A 336 21.32 28.29 -5.21
N MET A 337 20.56 29.30 -4.81
CA MET A 337 20.81 30.07 -3.58
C MET A 337 21.14 29.18 -2.37
N LEU A 338 21.98 29.67 -1.45
CA LEU A 338 22.25 28.96 -0.21
C LEU A 338 20.95 28.66 0.54
N PHE A 339 20.88 27.47 1.15
CA PHE A 339 19.64 26.94 1.69
C PHE A 339 18.96 27.84 2.73
N HIS A 340 19.73 28.55 3.56
CA HIS A 340 19.17 29.49 4.55
C HIS A 340 18.52 30.75 3.94
N ASP A 341 18.81 31.05 2.69
CA ASP A 341 18.20 32.18 1.98
C ASP A 341 16.86 31.81 1.37
N LEU A 342 16.57 30.51 1.24
CA LEU A 342 15.39 30.00 0.55
C LEU A 342 14.13 30.59 1.19
N ARG A 343 13.21 31.04 0.33
CA ARG A 343 11.93 31.60 0.76
C ARG A 343 10.75 30.72 0.40
N GLY A 344 10.90 29.79 -0.54
CA GLY A 344 9.94 28.71 -0.65
C GLY A 344 10.06 27.86 -1.89
N VAL A 345 9.00 27.09 -2.12
CA VAL A 345 8.76 26.29 -3.33
C VAL A 345 7.69 26.99 -4.16
N LYS A 346 7.93 27.16 -5.46
CA LYS A 346 7.01 27.80 -6.41
C LYS A 346 6.63 26.81 -7.49
N ILE A 347 5.34 26.61 -7.66
CA ILE A 347 4.77 25.76 -8.71
C ILE A 347 4.03 26.63 -9.69
N GLN A 348 4.38 26.55 -10.97
CA GLN A 348 3.73 27.31 -12.02
C GLN A 348 3.22 26.35 -13.10
N PRO A 349 1.92 25.98 -13.05
CA PRO A 349 1.31 25.25 -14.14
C PRO A 349 1.10 26.17 -15.37
N PRO A 350 0.89 25.61 -16.57
CA PRO A 350 0.58 26.39 -17.75
C PRO A 350 -0.83 27.00 -17.63
N ALA A 351 -0.91 28.24 -17.19
CA ALA A 351 -2.14 28.91 -16.76
C ALA A 351 -2.52 30.12 -17.64
N GLN A 352 -2.24 30.06 -18.94
CA GLN A 352 -2.69 31.06 -19.91
C GLN A 352 -3.79 30.49 -20.80
N THR A 353 -4.58 31.37 -21.44
CA THR A 353 -5.65 30.97 -22.38
C THR A 353 -5.16 30.02 -23.46
N ALA A 354 -3.96 30.25 -24.00
CA ALA A 354 -3.34 29.40 -25.02
C ALA A 354 -3.05 27.97 -24.55
N ASN A 355 -2.97 27.73 -23.24
CA ASN A 355 -2.74 26.39 -22.68
C ASN A 355 -4.04 25.59 -22.50
N ALA A 356 -5.20 26.24 -22.62
CA ALA A 356 -6.52 25.64 -22.45
C ALA A 356 -6.74 24.91 -21.10
N ASN A 357 -5.98 25.23 -20.05
CA ASN A 357 -6.00 24.56 -18.73
C ASN A 357 -6.98 25.19 -17.72
N PHE A 358 -7.76 26.20 -18.09
CA PHE A 358 -8.75 26.75 -17.16
C PHE A 358 -9.78 25.69 -16.72
N GLY A 359 -10.14 25.70 -15.44
CA GLY A 359 -10.98 24.70 -14.78
C GLY A 359 -10.25 23.39 -14.42
N GLN A 360 -8.96 23.26 -14.74
CA GLN A 360 -8.15 22.10 -14.31
C GLN A 360 -7.61 22.30 -12.90
N LEU A 361 -7.39 21.18 -12.21
CA LEU A 361 -6.90 21.13 -10.85
C LEU A 361 -5.45 20.65 -10.78
N VAL A 362 -4.69 21.23 -9.87
CA VAL A 362 -3.36 20.78 -9.46
C VAL A 362 -3.42 20.40 -7.98
N PHE A 363 -2.86 19.26 -7.64
CA PHE A 363 -2.89 18.71 -6.29
C PHE A 363 -1.48 18.57 -5.73
N PHE A 364 -1.32 18.87 -4.45
CA PHE A 364 -0.04 18.91 -3.76
C PHE A 364 -0.10 18.18 -2.43
N ASP A 365 0.95 17.44 -2.12
CA ASP A 365 1.14 16.79 -0.84
C ASP A 365 2.65 16.64 -0.54
N ASN A 366 3.00 16.44 0.74
CA ASN A 366 4.33 16.11 1.25
C ASN A 366 5.47 16.98 0.68
N ILE A 367 5.32 18.31 0.70
CA ILE A 367 6.38 19.22 0.26
C ILE A 367 7.54 19.12 1.24
N ARG A 368 8.73 18.74 0.79
CA ARG A 368 9.87 18.45 1.66
C ARG A 368 11.22 18.71 1.00
N PHE A 369 12.24 18.91 1.83
CA PHE A 369 13.64 18.90 1.40
C PHE A 369 14.37 17.73 2.04
N ILE A 370 15.08 16.96 1.23
CA ILE A 370 15.93 15.86 1.63
C ILE A 370 17.37 16.35 1.58
N ILE A 371 18.07 16.26 2.70
CA ILE A 371 19.43 16.76 2.88
C ILE A 371 20.28 15.56 3.31
N PRO A 372 20.93 14.86 2.37
CA PRO A 372 21.87 13.79 2.69
C PRO A 372 23.05 14.32 3.54
N ASP A 373 23.61 13.48 4.41
CA ASP A 373 24.81 13.78 5.20
C ASP A 373 26.12 13.58 4.43
#